data_AF-A0A960H8H5-F1
#
_entry.id   AF-A0A960H8H5-F1
#
_cell.length_a   1.000
_cell.length_b   1.000
_cell.length_c   1.000
_cell.angle_alpha   90.00
_cell.angle_beta   90.00
_cell.angle_gamma   90.00
#
_symmetry.space_group_name_H-M   'P 1'
#
loop_
_entity.id
_entity.type
_entity.pdbx_description
1 polymer ?
#
loop_
_entity_poly.entity_id
_entity_poly.type
_entity_poly.pdbx_seq_one_letter_code
_entity_poly.pdbx_strand_id
1 'polypeptide(L)' 'MSAEDLEKYETEMELSLYREYKDIVGQFSYVVETERRFYLANSVEMVPRNADGEVYFELRLADAWVWDM' A
#
# COMPACT_ATOMS: atom_id res chain seq x y z
N MET A 1 3.56 23.03 -21.74
CA MET A 1 2.89 22.94 -20.42
C MET A 1 3.60 23.92 -19.50
N SER A 2 2.85 24.78 -18.82
CA SER A 2 3.42 25.75 -17.89
C SER A 2 3.67 25.10 -16.52
N ALA A 3 4.47 25.74 -15.65
CA ALA A 3 4.69 25.28 -14.28
C ALA A 3 3.36 25.19 -13.49
N GLU A 4 2.42 26.08 -13.78
CA GLU A 4 1.09 26.09 -13.16
C GLU A 4 0.20 24.93 -13.65
N ASP A 5 0.36 24.49 -14.91
CA ASP A 5 -0.34 23.30 -15.43
C ASP A 5 0.20 22.01 -14.80
N LEU A 6 1.50 21.97 -14.50
CA LEU A 6 2.16 20.84 -13.84
C LEU A 6 1.71 20.72 -12.38
N GLU A 7 1.71 21.82 -11.62
CA GLU A 7 1.22 21.83 -10.23
C GLU A 7 -0.26 21.44 -10.14
N LYS A 8 -1.11 21.94 -11.06
CA LYS A 8 -2.52 21.54 -11.12
C LYS A 8 -2.68 20.06 -11.40
N TYR A 9 -1.92 19.52 -12.35
CA TYR A 9 -1.95 18.10 -12.70
C TYR A 9 -1.50 17.21 -11.53
N GLU A 10 -0.44 17.58 -10.81
CA GLU A 10 0.01 16.88 -9.60
C GLU A 10 -1.06 16.91 -8.50
N THR A 11 -1.64 18.08 -8.22
CA THR A 11 -2.71 18.23 -7.21
C THR A 11 -3.95 17.40 -7.55
N GLU A 12 -4.36 17.37 -8.82
CA GLU A 12 -5.50 16.57 -9.27
C GLU A 12 -5.24 15.07 -9.17
N MET A 13 -4.02 14.61 -9.48
CA MET A 13 -3.63 13.22 -9.30
C MET A 13 -3.65 12.80 -7.82
N GLU A 14 -3.06 13.60 -6.92
CA GLU A 14 -3.09 13.33 -5.47
C GLU A 14 -4.53 13.26 -4.94
N LEU A 15 -5.39 14.18 -5.37
CA LEU A 15 -6.80 14.19 -4.98
C LEU A 15 -7.55 12.95 -5.50
N SER A 16 -7.22 12.48 -6.71
CA SER A 16 -7.80 11.25 -7.27
C SER A 16 -7.38 10.02 -6.48
N LEU A 17 -6.08 9.89 -6.17
CA LEU A 17 -5.55 8.79 -5.35
C LEU A 17 -6.19 8.75 -3.96
N TYR A 18 -6.32 9.92 -3.31
CA TYR A 18 -6.98 10.02 -2.01
C TYR A 18 -8.46 9.59 -2.07
N ARG A 19 -9.17 9.88 -3.16
CA ARG A 19 -10.56 9.44 -3.33
C ARG A 19 -10.65 7.93 -3.51
N GLU A 20 -9.84 7.34 -4.38
CA GLU A 20 -9.77 5.89 -4.53
C GLU A 20 -9.48 5.20 -3.20
N TYR A 21 -8.56 5.74 -2.39
CA TYR A 21 -8.33 5.24 -1.02
C TYR A 21 -9.59 5.13 -0.22
N LYS A 22 -10.28 6.27 -0.13
CA LYS A 22 -11.38 6.46 0.80
C LYS A 22 -12.54 5.55 0.44
N ASP A 23 -12.70 5.27 -0.85
CA ASP A 23 -13.76 4.43 -1.38
C ASP A 23 -13.50 2.93 -1.11
N ILE A 24 -12.25 2.51 -1.05
CA ILE A 24 -11.89 1.08 -0.90
C ILE A 24 -11.42 0.70 0.50
N VAL A 25 -10.89 1.64 1.30
CA VAL A 25 -10.25 1.33 2.59
C VAL A 25 -11.18 0.60 3.56
N GLY A 26 -12.48 0.94 3.55
CA GLY A 26 -13.49 0.28 4.39
C GLY A 26 -13.81 -1.16 3.99
N GLN A 27 -13.31 -1.64 2.86
CA GLN A 27 -13.49 -3.01 2.36
C GLN A 27 -12.39 -3.96 2.83
N PHE A 28 -11.34 -3.44 3.48
CA PHE A 28 -10.21 -4.23 3.97
C PHE A 28 -10.20 -4.28 5.50
N SER A 29 -9.73 -5.41 6.02
CA SER A 29 -9.68 -5.66 7.47
C SER A 29 -8.36 -5.24 8.11
N TYR A 30 -7.29 -5.17 7.32
CA TYR A 30 -5.92 -4.93 7.80
C TYR A 30 -5.19 -3.90 6.93
N VAL A 31 -4.38 -3.08 7.61
CA VAL A 31 -3.28 -2.32 7.00
C VAL A 31 -1.99 -3.05 7.39
N VAL A 32 -1.17 -3.41 6.40
CA VAL A 32 0.12 -4.07 6.58
C VAL A 32 1.21 -3.15 6.08
N GLU A 33 2.06 -2.70 6.98
CA GLU A 33 3.21 -1.85 6.67
C GLU A 33 4.49 -2.70 6.64
N THR A 34 5.27 -2.51 5.60
CA THR A 34 6.62 -3.07 5.45
C THR A 34 7.60 -1.92 5.24
N GLU A 35 8.90 -2.20 5.37
CA GLU A 35 9.95 -1.21 5.14
C GLU A 35 9.93 -0.57 3.73
N ARG A 36 9.24 -1.18 2.74
CA ARG A 36 9.19 -0.67 1.36
C ARG A 36 7.82 -0.14 0.95
N ARG A 37 6.73 -0.61 1.56
CA ARG A 37 5.35 -0.44 1.05
C ARG A 37 4.29 -0.59 2.13
N PHE A 38 3.11 -0.02 1.88
CA PHE A 38 1.87 -0.32 2.59
C PHE A 38 0.94 -1.22 1.75
N TYR A 39 0.19 -2.06 2.43
CA TYR A 39 -0.82 -2.92 1.83
C TYR A 39 -2.12 -2.82 2.61
N LEU A 40 -3.23 -2.83 1.91
CA LEU A 40 -4.54 -3.16 2.46
C LEU A 40 -4.80 -4.64 2.19
N ALA A 41 -5.30 -5.39 3.17
CA ALA A 41 -5.58 -6.82 3.00
C ALA A 41 -6.76 -7.27 3.85
N ASN A 42 -7.42 -8.35 3.43
CA ASN A 42 -8.48 -8.99 4.22
C ASN A 42 -7.99 -10.19 5.04
N SER A 43 -6.82 -10.73 4.71
CA SER A 43 -6.14 -11.74 5.53
C SER A 43 -4.63 -11.54 5.49
N VAL A 44 -3.98 -11.81 6.62
CA VAL A 44 -2.52 -11.70 6.80
C VAL A 44 -2.02 -12.96 7.49
N GLU A 45 -1.15 -13.71 6.82
CA GLU A 45 -0.37 -14.79 7.41
C GLU A 45 1.11 -14.36 7.43
N MET A 46 1.74 -14.43 8.60
CA MET A 46 3.16 -14.16 8.77
C MET A 46 3.89 -15.46 9.11
N VAL A 47 4.83 -15.84 8.25
CA VAL A 47 5.64 -17.04 8.41
C VAL A 47 7.09 -16.63 8.68
N PRO A 48 7.63 -16.84 9.90
CA PRO A 48 9.03 -16.61 10.17
C PRO A 48 9.88 -17.64 9.40
N ARG A 49 10.91 -17.17 8.71
CA ARG A 49 11.88 -17.98 7.98
C ARG A 49 13.26 -17.80 8.60
N ASN A 50 13.91 -18.92 8.86
CA ASN A 50 15.31 -18.97 9.25
C ASN A 50 16.08 -19.56 8.06
N ALA A 51 16.96 -18.78 7.45
CA ALA A 51 17.82 -19.23 6.36
C ALA A 51 19.25 -18.80 6.66
N ASP A 52 20.17 -19.77 6.74
CA ASP A 52 21.62 -19.53 6.88
C ASP A 52 22.04 -18.54 7.99
N GLY A 53 21.30 -18.54 9.10
CA GLY A 53 21.56 -17.66 10.26
C GLY A 53 20.87 -16.30 10.21
N GLU A 54 20.17 -15.98 9.12
CA GLU A 54 19.33 -14.80 8.98
C GLU A 54 17.86 -15.13 9.21
N VAL A 55 17.14 -14.17 9.81
CA VAL A 55 15.71 -14.25 10.06
C VAL A 55 15.00 -13.24 9.17
N TYR A 56 14.04 -13.70 8.37
CA TYR A 56 13.12 -12.82 7.65
C TYR A 56 11.69 -13.32 7.82
N PHE A 57 10.73 -12.43 7.56
CA PHE A 57 9.31 -12.73 7.68
C PHE A 57 8.69 -12.78 6.29
N GLU A 58 8.15 -13.94 5.92
CA GLU A 58 7.32 -14.09 4.73
C GLU A 58 5.89 -13.67 5.08
N LEU A 59 5.36 -12.67 4.38
CA LEU A 59 3.97 -12.25 4.50
C LEU A 59 3.17 -12.81 3.33
N ARG A 60 2.03 -13.43 3.63
CA ARG A 60 1.04 -13.84 2.65
C ARG A 60 -0.23 -13.05 2.89
N LEU A 61 -0.64 -12.31 1.88
CA LEU A 61 -1.78 -11.40 1.93
C LEU A 61 -2.86 -11.92 0.99
N ALA A 62 -4.13 -11.87 1.41
CA ALA A 62 -5.28 -12.18 0.56
C ALA A 62 -6.11 -10.92 0.30
N ASP A 63 -6.64 -10.81 -0.92
CA ASP A 63 -7.33 -9.62 -1.41
C ASP A 63 -6.50 -8.37 -1.12
N ALA A 64 -5.26 -8.36 -1.61
CA ALA A 64 -4.29 -7.35 -1.25
C ALA A 64 -4.29 -6.20 -2.26
N TRP A 65 -4.31 -4.97 -1.76
CA TRP A 65 -4.13 -3.75 -2.56
C TRP A 65 -2.87 -3.03 -2.11
N VAL A 66 -2.03 -2.61 -3.06
CA VAL A 66 -0.77 -1.93 -2.77
C VAL A 66 -1.03 -0.44 -2.64
N TRP A 67 -0.73 0.10 -1.47
CA TRP A 67 -0.79 1.52 -1.18
C TRP A 67 0.63 2.08 -1.19
N ASP A 68 1.10 2.51 -2.36
CA ASP A 68 2.28 3.37 -2.45
C ASP A 68 1.75 4.83 -2.33
N MET A 69 1.90 5.44 -1.13
CA MET A 69 1.83 6.91 -0.97
C MET A 69 3.03 7.56 -1.65
#